data_AF-A0A7W1YZJ4-F1
#
_entry.id   AF-A0A7W1YZJ4-F1
#
_cell.length_a   1.000
_cell.length_b   1.000
_cell.length_c   1.000
_cell.angle_alpha   90.00
_cell.angle_beta   90.00
_cell.angle_gamma   90.00
#
_symmetry.space_group_name_H-M   'P 1'
#
loop_
_entity.id
_entity.type
_entity.pdbx_description
1 polymer ?
#
loop_
_entity_poly.entity_id
_entity_poly.type
_entity_poly.pdbx_seq_one_letter_code
_entity_poly.pdbx_strand_id
1 'polypeptide(L)'
;MVTKRKTTKSKAPAKSKALTKSKPRRKKKVSLVVTPPVNPTPEDGFDGDVFIQAGHENTPDDKTGGEGPLGREIEWTPVVANEATRILRAAGVCTIREDASLKRPERRNERFRVKVAVFLHFDDPDTGESGASVGYKGLSDQPAALEWKKLYGTFFPFRFMPDNFTADESGYYGFKFTITTDAEFLIEFGDLGSLKEAQWMKPRLLWMGALLAHFLSMRIGKGNVPLPVFPDDAIDPHSDDTADLKQLHLVPSGLPKRLPDYAWDILSAAAGIPWAKAGAMPQFDSYKGIMAGSFCLFHNLLKMPLPGVSTAAIYECKFAIDSDGSSNASDPDHQGKTSLRHADNSSLDARKDSFGVIPLDAGEARREGLMKLPGIPDFGGVGLRLGDIGIAFWGKQSAVFVYADKGPPNALGEGSIKMADSLAIPSNPSNGGFNDRDIHEMGKGVMHIVFVGSSDVPPGAIRSQRSAAEVESLGRALFKSFCNQS
;
A
#
# COMPACT_ATOMS: atom_id res chain seq x y z
N MET A 1 -65.58 61.93 -29.64
CA MET A 1 -65.56 62.91 -28.53
C MET A 1 -64.41 62.53 -27.60
N VAL A 2 -63.26 63.22 -27.59
CA VAL A 2 -63.00 64.47 -26.81
C VAL A 2 -63.31 64.17 -25.32
N THR A 3 -62.41 64.12 -24.33
CA THR A 3 -61.09 64.76 -24.11
C THR A 3 -60.41 64.24 -22.82
N LYS A 4 -59.07 64.21 -22.87
CA LYS A 4 -58.04 64.66 -21.88
C LYS A 4 -58.30 64.71 -20.35
N ARG A 5 -57.24 64.21 -19.66
CA ARG A 5 -56.48 64.73 -18.48
C ARG A 5 -57.09 64.54 -17.09
N LYS A 6 -56.49 63.67 -16.26
CA LYS A 6 -55.33 63.86 -15.33
C LYS A 6 -55.78 64.40 -13.97
N THR A 7 -55.53 63.61 -12.91
CA THR A 7 -54.77 64.04 -11.73
C THR A 7 -54.35 62.82 -10.89
N THR A 8 -53.09 62.85 -10.48
CA THR A 8 -52.37 61.92 -9.60
C THR A 8 -52.53 62.33 -8.14
N LYS A 9 -52.56 61.37 -7.20
CA LYS A 9 -51.75 61.39 -5.96
C LYS A 9 -51.83 60.07 -5.18
N SER A 10 -50.67 59.40 -5.14
CA SER A 10 -50.00 58.70 -4.04
C SER A 10 -50.81 58.17 -2.82
N LYS A 11 -50.63 56.89 -2.47
CA LYS A 11 -49.62 56.35 -1.52
C LYS A 11 -50.00 54.90 -1.16
N ALA A 12 -49.03 53.99 -1.25
CA ALA A 12 -49.11 52.65 -0.67
C ALA A 12 -48.35 52.62 0.68
N PRO A 13 -48.69 51.65 1.56
CA PRO A 13 -47.74 50.60 1.91
C PRO A 13 -48.38 49.19 1.80
N ALA A 14 -47.70 48.18 1.23
CA ALA A 14 -46.75 47.23 1.85
C ALA A 14 -47.44 46.36 2.93
N LYS A 15 -47.42 45.01 2.98
CA LYS A 15 -46.45 43.95 2.62
C LYS A 15 -47.21 42.60 2.64
N SER A 16 -46.79 41.61 1.84
CA SER A 16 -46.32 40.31 2.35
C SER A 16 -45.64 39.51 1.24
N LYS A 17 -44.57 38.80 1.63
CA LYS A 17 -43.61 38.09 0.78
C LYS A 17 -44.07 36.65 0.55
N ALA A 18 -43.90 36.15 -0.67
CA ALA A 18 -43.78 34.71 -0.95
C ALA A 18 -42.51 34.46 -1.77
N LEU A 19 -41.80 33.42 -1.34
CA LEU A 19 -40.46 32.98 -1.73
C LEU A 19 -40.46 32.38 -3.16
N THR A 20 -39.59 32.87 -4.05
CA THR A 20 -39.34 32.27 -5.37
C THR A 20 -38.11 31.36 -5.37
N LYS A 21 -38.29 30.19 -6.00
CA LYS A 21 -37.34 29.09 -6.24
C LYS A 21 -35.97 29.55 -6.76
N SER A 22 -34.89 29.15 -6.08
CA SER A 22 -33.51 29.29 -6.58
C SER A 22 -33.10 28.07 -7.43
N LYS A 23 -32.63 28.32 -8.66
CA LYS A 23 -32.01 27.32 -9.55
C LYS A 23 -30.69 26.81 -8.96
N PRO A 24 -30.26 25.56 -9.24
CA PRO A 24 -28.99 25.03 -8.74
C PRO A 24 -27.82 25.68 -9.48
N ARG A 25 -26.92 26.32 -8.72
CA ARG A 25 -25.61 26.78 -9.21
C ARG A 25 -24.75 25.57 -9.56
N ARG A 26 -24.44 25.38 -10.84
CA ARG A 26 -23.39 24.48 -11.34
C ARG A 26 -22.07 24.84 -10.65
N LYS A 27 -21.57 23.99 -9.75
CA LYS A 27 -20.22 24.13 -9.19
C LYS A 27 -19.21 23.94 -10.33
N LYS A 28 -18.41 24.96 -10.63
CA LYS A 28 -17.24 24.85 -11.51
C LYS A 28 -16.27 23.85 -10.85
N LYS A 29 -15.98 22.73 -11.52
CA LYS A 29 -14.77 21.94 -11.24
C LYS A 29 -13.58 22.87 -11.48
N VAL A 30 -12.84 23.20 -10.43
CA VAL A 30 -11.49 23.75 -10.59
C VAL A 30 -10.62 22.56 -10.93
N SER A 31 -10.32 22.35 -12.21
CA SER A 31 -9.23 21.47 -12.60
C SER A 31 -7.94 22.26 -12.39
N LEU A 32 -7.13 21.87 -11.40
CA LEU A 32 -5.72 22.26 -11.35
C LEU A 32 -4.99 21.45 -12.43
N VAL A 33 -5.15 21.85 -13.70
CA VAL A 33 -4.21 21.46 -14.75
C VAL A 33 -3.07 22.46 -14.63
N VAL A 34 -2.04 22.09 -13.88
CA VAL A 34 -0.79 22.86 -13.86
C VAL A 34 -0.11 22.61 -15.20
N THR A 35 -0.05 23.61 -16.06
CA THR A 35 0.70 23.54 -17.32
C THR A 35 2.17 23.30 -16.98
N PRO A 36 2.87 22.34 -17.63
CA PRO A 36 4.29 22.09 -17.38
C PRO A 36 5.11 23.37 -17.61
N PRO A 37 6.20 23.59 -16.84
CA PRO A 37 7.10 24.72 -17.10
C PRO A 37 7.69 24.61 -18.52
N VAL A 38 7.74 25.74 -19.22
CA VAL A 38 8.37 25.82 -20.54
C VAL A 38 9.87 25.54 -20.39
N ASN A 39 10.44 24.73 -21.28
CA ASN A 39 11.87 24.43 -21.25
C ASN A 39 12.68 25.71 -21.58
N PRO A 40 13.62 26.14 -20.74
CA PRO A 40 14.50 27.27 -21.03
C PRO A 40 15.33 27.05 -22.31
N THR A 41 15.80 28.14 -22.92
CA THR A 41 16.74 28.06 -24.06
C THR A 41 18.11 27.58 -23.57
N PRO A 42 18.76 26.63 -24.27
CA PRO A 42 20.11 26.18 -23.92
C PRO A 42 21.18 27.24 -24.23
N GLU A 43 22.36 27.07 -23.66
CA GLU A 43 23.56 27.85 -24.01
C GLU A 43 24.06 27.49 -25.42
N ASP A 44 24.74 28.44 -26.08
CA ASP A 44 25.27 28.24 -27.43
C ASP A 44 26.16 26.98 -27.51
N GLY A 45 25.86 26.10 -28.46
CA GLY A 45 26.59 24.86 -28.69
C GLY A 45 26.07 23.63 -27.92
N PHE A 46 25.08 23.81 -27.04
CA PHE A 46 24.39 22.73 -26.33
C PHE A 46 22.93 22.59 -26.78
N ASP A 47 22.42 21.36 -26.72
CA ASP A 47 20.99 21.07 -26.90
C ASP A 47 20.24 21.23 -25.56
N GLY A 48 20.95 21.13 -24.44
CA GLY A 48 20.42 21.29 -23.08
C GLY A 48 21.53 21.35 -22.03
N ASP A 49 21.20 21.77 -20.81
CA ASP A 49 22.12 21.65 -19.67
C ASP A 49 22.15 20.19 -19.17
N VAL A 50 20.97 19.57 -19.09
CA VAL A 50 20.77 18.24 -18.50
C VAL A 50 19.94 17.36 -19.44
N PHE A 51 20.35 16.09 -19.57
CA PHE A 51 19.59 15.05 -20.23
C PHE A 51 19.11 14.00 -19.21
N ILE A 52 17.81 13.71 -19.19
CA ILE A 52 17.22 12.68 -18.33
C ILE A 52 16.43 11.70 -19.20
N GLN A 53 16.81 10.43 -19.18
CA GLN A 53 16.06 9.37 -19.83
C GLN A 53 15.38 8.45 -18.82
N ALA A 54 14.07 8.22 -18.98
CA ALA A 54 13.36 7.17 -18.24
C ALA A 54 13.54 5.83 -18.94
N GLY A 55 14.18 4.87 -18.26
CA GLY A 55 14.30 3.47 -18.67
C GLY A 55 12.96 2.89 -19.06
N HIS A 56 12.94 2.07 -20.11
CA HIS A 56 11.78 1.27 -20.55
C HIS A 56 10.51 2.01 -21.03
N GLU A 57 10.32 3.30 -20.70
CA GLU A 57 9.18 4.10 -21.15
C GLU A 57 9.11 4.12 -22.69
N ASN A 58 7.97 3.75 -23.26
CA ASN A 58 7.73 3.70 -24.72
C ASN A 58 8.76 2.88 -25.51
N THR A 59 9.39 1.88 -24.87
CA THR A 59 10.39 1.02 -25.50
C THR A 59 9.81 0.30 -26.75
N PRO A 60 10.55 0.25 -27.88
CA PRO A 60 10.06 -0.37 -29.12
C PRO A 60 10.32 -1.88 -29.22
N ASP A 61 10.96 -2.47 -28.21
CA ASP A 61 11.42 -3.87 -28.19
C ASP A 61 10.65 -4.75 -27.19
N ASP A 62 9.53 -4.25 -26.66
CA ASP A 62 8.68 -4.88 -25.63
C ASP A 62 9.40 -5.26 -24.31
N LYS A 63 10.65 -4.80 -24.11
CA LYS A 63 11.40 -5.05 -22.88
C LYS A 63 11.02 -4.02 -21.81
N THR A 64 10.07 -4.37 -20.95
CA THR A 64 9.51 -3.44 -19.95
C THR A 64 10.34 -3.23 -18.69
N GLY A 65 11.53 -3.84 -18.61
CA GLY A 65 12.38 -3.76 -17.42
C GLY A 65 11.93 -4.70 -16.31
N GLY A 66 12.42 -4.46 -15.10
CA GLY A 66 12.14 -5.25 -13.90
C GLY A 66 10.70 -5.16 -13.41
N GLU A 67 10.23 -6.22 -12.76
CA GLU A 67 8.91 -6.29 -12.12
C GLU A 67 9.01 -6.91 -10.73
N GLY A 68 8.47 -6.21 -9.75
CA GLY A 68 8.50 -6.65 -8.36
C GLY A 68 7.17 -6.43 -7.67
N PRO A 69 7.09 -6.70 -6.36
CA PRO A 69 5.83 -6.87 -5.65
C PRO A 69 4.94 -5.63 -5.60
N LEU A 70 5.49 -4.43 -5.82
CA LEU A 70 4.77 -3.17 -5.64
C LEU A 70 4.67 -2.29 -6.89
N GLY A 71 5.27 -2.70 -8.01
CA GLY A 71 5.28 -1.92 -9.23
C GLY A 71 6.14 -2.54 -10.32
N ARG A 72 6.24 -1.81 -11.43
CA ARG A 72 7.02 -2.19 -12.60
C ARG A 72 7.94 -1.05 -12.95
N GLU A 73 9.14 -1.37 -13.40
CA GLU A 73 10.15 -0.38 -13.72
C GLU A 73 9.64 0.65 -14.75
N ILE A 74 8.99 0.19 -15.82
CA ILE A 74 8.35 1.03 -16.85
C ILE A 74 7.32 2.02 -16.31
N GLU A 75 6.78 1.79 -15.10
CA GLU A 75 5.81 2.67 -14.45
C GLU A 75 6.49 3.64 -13.47
N TRP A 76 7.64 3.28 -12.90
CA TRP A 76 8.33 4.06 -11.87
C TRP A 76 9.35 5.04 -12.44
N THR A 77 10.15 4.63 -13.43
CA THR A 77 11.15 5.50 -14.06
C THR A 77 10.54 6.78 -14.64
N PRO A 78 9.33 6.79 -15.26
CA PRO A 78 8.75 8.03 -15.76
C PRO A 78 8.37 9.00 -14.65
N VAL A 79 7.94 8.51 -13.49
CA VAL A 79 7.54 9.35 -12.35
C VAL A 79 8.74 10.16 -11.85
N VAL A 80 9.86 9.47 -11.59
CA VAL A 80 11.12 10.10 -11.13
C VAL A 80 11.63 11.08 -12.19
N ALA A 81 11.70 10.65 -13.45
CA ALA A 81 12.24 11.47 -14.54
C ALA A 81 11.40 12.72 -14.82
N ASN A 82 10.07 12.59 -14.80
CA ASN A 82 9.15 13.70 -15.03
C ASN A 82 9.21 14.72 -13.89
N GLU A 83 9.30 14.26 -12.64
CA GLU A 83 9.40 15.16 -11.50
C GLU A 83 10.73 15.92 -11.46
N ALA A 84 11.85 15.21 -11.71
CA ALA A 84 13.16 15.86 -11.83
C ALA A 84 13.16 16.93 -12.92
N THR A 85 12.62 16.59 -14.10
CA THR A 85 12.49 17.52 -15.23
C THR A 85 11.63 18.73 -14.88
N ARG A 86 10.48 18.52 -14.22
CA ARG A 86 9.57 19.60 -13.82
C ARG A 86 10.27 20.59 -12.90
N ILE A 87 11.00 20.10 -11.90
CA ILE A 87 11.71 20.93 -10.92
C ILE A 87 12.86 21.69 -11.59
N LEU A 88 13.69 21.01 -12.39
CA LEU A 88 14.82 21.63 -13.08
C LEU A 88 14.37 22.74 -14.05
N ARG A 89 13.33 22.49 -14.85
CA ARG A 89 12.79 23.52 -15.75
C ARG A 89 12.19 24.70 -14.99
N ALA A 90 11.49 24.43 -13.89
CA ALA A 90 10.99 25.50 -13.01
C ALA A 90 12.13 26.34 -12.39
N ALA A 91 13.30 25.73 -12.21
CA ALA A 91 14.52 26.38 -11.74
C ALA A 91 15.34 27.07 -12.86
N GLY A 92 14.86 27.06 -14.11
CA GLY A 92 15.56 27.70 -15.23
C GLY A 92 16.72 26.87 -15.82
N VAL A 93 16.78 25.57 -15.51
CA VAL A 93 17.70 24.63 -16.15
C VAL A 93 17.08 24.15 -17.47
N CYS A 94 17.84 24.17 -18.56
CA CYS A 94 17.41 23.60 -19.84
C CYS A 94 17.53 22.07 -19.75
N THR A 95 16.40 21.39 -19.59
CA THR A 95 16.37 19.92 -19.38
C THR A 95 15.69 19.21 -20.54
N ILE A 96 16.43 18.33 -21.18
CA ILE A 96 15.93 17.37 -22.17
C ILE A 96 15.40 16.16 -21.41
N ARG A 97 14.17 15.75 -21.73
CA ARG A 97 13.50 14.58 -21.16
C ARG A 97 13.17 13.62 -22.29
N GLU A 98 13.74 12.43 -22.23
CA GLU A 98 13.63 11.40 -23.28
C GLU A 98 13.21 10.06 -22.71
N ASP A 99 12.69 9.19 -23.55
CA ASP A 99 12.23 7.84 -23.18
C ASP A 99 13.03 6.77 -23.94
N ALA A 100 12.67 5.49 -23.79
CA ALA A 100 13.35 4.39 -24.46
C ALA A 100 13.02 4.29 -25.97
N SER A 101 12.18 5.18 -26.52
CA SER A 101 11.96 5.28 -27.97
C SER A 101 13.22 5.67 -28.75
N LEU A 102 14.27 6.17 -28.06
CA LEU A 102 15.60 6.38 -28.64
C LEU A 102 16.16 5.13 -29.35
N LYS A 103 15.75 3.93 -28.93
CA LYS A 103 16.14 2.66 -29.57
C LYS A 103 15.60 2.53 -31.00
N ARG A 104 14.58 3.30 -31.39
CA ARG A 104 13.94 3.20 -32.70
C ARG A 104 14.94 3.48 -33.84
N PRO A 105 14.90 2.74 -34.96
CA PRO A 105 15.87 2.89 -36.05
C PRO A 105 16.02 4.31 -36.59
N GLU A 106 14.93 5.07 -36.65
CA GLU A 106 14.90 6.46 -37.12
C GLU A 106 15.68 7.43 -36.22
N ARG A 107 15.83 7.11 -34.93
CA ARG A 107 16.53 7.96 -33.94
C ARG A 107 18.01 7.62 -33.78
N ARG A 108 18.51 6.55 -34.42
CA ARG A 108 19.85 5.97 -34.19
C ARG A 108 21.05 6.93 -34.32
N ASN A 109 20.87 8.01 -35.09
CA ASN A 109 21.89 9.01 -35.39
C ASN A 109 21.77 10.27 -34.52
N GLU A 110 20.77 10.37 -33.65
CA GLU A 110 20.61 11.50 -32.74
C GLU A 110 21.75 11.55 -31.73
N ARG A 111 22.26 12.75 -31.49
CA ARG A 111 23.31 13.02 -30.50
C ARG A 111 22.96 14.32 -29.80
N PHE A 112 22.74 14.24 -28.49
CA PHE A 112 22.42 15.39 -27.64
C PHE A 112 23.68 15.88 -26.93
N ARG A 113 24.06 17.13 -27.19
CA ARG A 113 25.15 17.80 -26.49
C ARG A 113 24.62 18.42 -25.21
N VAL A 114 25.02 17.89 -24.07
CA VAL A 114 24.59 18.36 -22.75
C VAL A 114 25.77 18.45 -21.79
N LYS A 115 25.58 19.05 -20.61
CA LYS A 115 26.62 19.05 -19.57
C LYS A 115 26.63 17.70 -18.86
N VAL A 116 25.46 17.26 -18.38
CA VAL A 116 25.26 15.99 -17.66
C VAL A 116 24.14 15.19 -18.28
N ALA A 117 24.32 13.87 -18.41
CA ALA A 117 23.28 12.93 -18.82
C ALA A 117 23.07 11.82 -17.78
N VAL A 118 21.81 11.55 -17.45
CA VAL A 118 21.43 10.43 -16.56
C VAL A 118 20.38 9.54 -17.20
N PHE A 119 20.51 8.23 -16.98
CA PHE A 119 19.60 7.20 -17.47
C PHE A 119 19.03 6.45 -16.27
N LEU A 120 17.72 6.52 -16.07
CA LEU A 120 17.07 6.10 -14.82
C LEU A 120 16.44 4.72 -14.96
N HIS A 121 16.79 3.83 -14.04
CA HIS A 121 16.34 2.44 -13.97
C HIS A 121 16.09 2.01 -12.51
N PHE A 122 15.49 0.84 -12.36
CA PHE A 122 15.39 0.11 -11.10
C PHE A 122 15.81 -1.34 -11.34
N ASP A 123 16.63 -1.89 -10.44
CA ASP A 123 17.20 -3.21 -10.62
C ASP A 123 16.16 -4.30 -10.32
N ASP A 124 16.34 -5.48 -10.91
CA ASP A 124 15.51 -6.68 -10.65
C ASP A 124 16.37 -7.91 -10.94
N PRO A 125 17.24 -8.31 -9.99
CA PRO A 125 18.23 -9.34 -10.23
C PRO A 125 17.58 -10.72 -10.37
N ASP A 126 18.06 -11.53 -11.33
CA ASP A 126 17.57 -12.91 -11.56
C ASP A 126 17.61 -13.80 -10.29
N THR A 127 18.53 -13.52 -9.35
CA THR A 127 18.64 -14.22 -8.07
C THR A 127 19.15 -13.34 -6.95
N GLY A 128 18.56 -13.51 -5.77
CA GLY A 128 18.97 -12.80 -4.55
C GLY A 128 18.38 -11.39 -4.48
N GLU A 129 18.87 -10.62 -3.52
CA GLU A 129 18.56 -9.20 -3.40
C GLU A 129 19.78 -8.40 -3.84
N SER A 130 19.59 -7.33 -4.61
CA SER A 130 20.64 -6.37 -5.01
C SER A 130 20.61 -5.13 -4.12
N GLY A 131 20.58 -3.93 -4.68
CA GLY A 131 20.68 -2.64 -4.00
C GLY A 131 20.96 -1.56 -5.04
N ALA A 132 21.05 -0.29 -4.63
CA ALA A 132 21.29 0.79 -5.58
C ALA A 132 22.65 0.66 -6.27
N SER A 133 22.73 0.93 -7.58
CA SER A 133 23.96 0.85 -8.36
C SER A 133 24.09 2.03 -9.33
N VAL A 134 25.29 2.19 -9.89
CA VAL A 134 25.57 3.22 -10.89
C VAL A 134 26.47 2.62 -11.97
N GLY A 135 26.04 2.78 -13.22
CA GLY A 135 26.78 2.38 -14.41
C GLY A 135 27.36 3.56 -15.17
N TYR A 136 28.59 3.47 -15.65
CA TYR A 136 29.19 4.50 -16.50
C TYR A 136 30.27 3.93 -17.42
N LYS A 137 30.46 4.58 -18.56
CA LYS A 137 31.34 4.11 -19.64
C LYS A 137 32.83 4.35 -19.34
N GLY A 138 33.18 5.45 -18.67
CA GLY A 138 34.56 5.87 -18.47
C GLY A 138 34.84 6.43 -17.08
N LEU A 139 36.12 6.42 -16.68
CA LEU A 139 36.55 6.96 -15.38
C LEU A 139 36.32 8.46 -15.23
N SER A 140 36.08 9.19 -16.32
CA SER A 140 35.70 10.61 -16.29
C SER A 140 34.36 10.85 -15.58
N ASP A 141 33.45 9.87 -15.61
CA ASP A 141 32.09 10.00 -15.05
C ASP A 141 32.04 9.63 -13.55
N GLN A 142 33.07 8.91 -13.07
CA GLN A 142 33.16 8.41 -11.70
C GLN A 142 32.99 9.49 -10.62
N PRO A 143 33.54 10.73 -10.75
CA PRO A 143 33.32 11.76 -9.74
C PRO A 143 31.85 12.12 -9.55
N ALA A 144 31.07 12.22 -10.62
CA ALA A 144 29.64 12.51 -10.55
C ALA A 144 28.85 11.33 -9.95
N ALA A 145 29.20 10.10 -10.34
CA ALA A 145 28.64 8.88 -9.77
C ALA A 145 28.87 8.81 -8.24
N LEU A 146 30.09 9.11 -7.79
CA LEU A 146 30.44 9.11 -6.36
C LEU A 146 29.66 10.18 -5.58
N GLU A 147 29.49 11.38 -6.14
CA GLU A 147 28.68 12.45 -5.52
C GLU A 147 27.21 12.04 -5.42
N TRP A 148 26.66 11.41 -6.45
CA TRP A 148 25.29 10.86 -6.42
C TRP A 148 25.15 9.79 -5.33
N LYS A 149 26.04 8.79 -5.30
CA LYS A 149 26.03 7.72 -4.29
C LYS A 149 26.13 8.28 -2.88
N LYS A 150 26.99 9.28 -2.66
CA LYS A 150 27.12 9.95 -1.36
C LYS A 150 25.83 10.67 -0.94
N LEU A 151 25.17 11.38 -1.86
CA LEU A 151 23.93 12.08 -1.58
C LEU A 151 22.78 11.09 -1.34
N TYR A 152 22.52 10.19 -2.27
CA TYR A 152 21.41 9.25 -2.20
C TYR A 152 21.58 8.27 -1.03
N GLY A 153 22.80 7.79 -0.77
CA GLY A 153 23.12 6.95 0.38
C GLY A 153 23.02 7.64 1.75
N THR A 154 22.80 8.96 1.82
CA THR A 154 22.40 9.62 3.07
C THR A 154 20.98 9.23 3.48
N PHE A 155 20.15 8.81 2.52
CA PHE A 155 18.73 8.53 2.71
C PHE A 155 18.36 7.08 2.45
N PHE A 156 18.98 6.47 1.45
CA PHE A 156 18.73 5.09 1.06
C PHE A 156 19.35 4.14 2.10
N PRO A 157 18.54 3.38 2.86
CA PRO A 157 19.03 2.63 4.02
C PRO A 157 19.62 1.27 3.66
N PHE A 158 19.61 0.91 2.39
CA PHE A 158 20.12 -0.37 1.90
C PHE A 158 21.49 -0.22 1.26
N ARG A 159 22.08 -1.34 0.85
CA ARG A 159 23.44 -1.36 0.32
C ARG A 159 23.50 -0.74 -1.07
N PHE A 160 24.66 -0.19 -1.39
CA PHE A 160 25.03 0.08 -2.77
C PHE A 160 25.84 -1.08 -3.33
N MET A 161 25.54 -1.45 -4.57
CA MET A 161 26.36 -2.37 -5.34
C MET A 161 27.65 -1.66 -5.81
N PRO A 162 28.70 -2.43 -6.15
CA PRO A 162 29.88 -1.88 -6.82
C PRO A 162 29.47 -1.10 -8.09
N ASP A 163 30.22 -0.07 -8.44
CA ASP A 163 29.98 0.65 -9.71
C ASP A 163 30.17 -0.32 -10.88
N ASN A 164 29.36 -0.19 -11.93
CA ASN A 164 29.34 -1.11 -13.07
C ASN A 164 29.13 -2.57 -12.61
N PHE A 165 28.12 -2.76 -11.75
CA PHE A 165 27.81 -4.06 -11.15
C PHE A 165 27.52 -5.12 -12.21
N THR A 166 26.92 -4.70 -13.33
CA THR A 166 26.67 -5.54 -14.51
C THR A 166 27.37 -5.00 -15.77
N ALA A 167 27.54 -5.87 -16.76
CA ALA A 167 28.03 -5.45 -18.07
C ALA A 167 27.08 -4.47 -18.77
N ASP A 168 25.77 -4.60 -18.54
CA ASP A 168 24.74 -3.74 -19.13
C ASP A 168 24.77 -2.33 -18.54
N GLU A 169 25.15 -2.18 -17.27
CA GLU A 169 25.37 -0.87 -16.62
C GLU A 169 26.52 -0.08 -17.27
N SER A 170 27.68 -0.71 -17.46
CA SER A 170 28.85 -0.06 -18.11
C SER A 170 28.70 0.09 -19.63
N GLY A 171 27.90 -0.80 -20.23
CA GLY A 171 27.62 -0.87 -21.66
C GLY A 171 26.28 -0.25 -22.07
N TYR A 172 25.67 0.55 -21.20
CA TYR A 172 24.28 0.99 -21.40
C TYR A 172 24.08 1.68 -22.75
N TYR A 173 23.06 1.22 -23.48
CA TYR A 173 22.84 1.64 -24.86
C TYR A 173 22.63 3.16 -25.01
N GLY A 174 22.14 3.82 -23.94
CA GLY A 174 21.85 5.24 -23.89
C GLY A 174 23.09 6.12 -24.10
N PHE A 175 24.26 5.68 -23.64
CA PHE A 175 25.52 6.45 -23.73
C PHE A 175 25.90 6.83 -25.16
N LYS A 176 25.41 6.12 -26.18
CA LYS A 176 25.67 6.49 -27.58
C LYS A 176 24.89 7.72 -28.04
N PHE A 177 23.84 8.16 -27.34
CA PHE A 177 23.00 9.28 -27.74
C PHE A 177 23.43 10.61 -27.13
N THR A 178 24.39 10.61 -26.23
CA THR A 178 24.83 11.80 -25.50
C THR A 178 26.28 12.14 -25.83
N ILE A 179 26.58 13.44 -25.80
CA ILE A 179 27.94 13.97 -25.78
C ILE A 179 27.96 14.91 -24.58
N THR A 180 28.66 14.49 -23.53
CA THR A 180 28.70 15.20 -22.25
C THR A 180 30.02 15.94 -22.07
N THR A 181 29.97 17.11 -21.41
CA THR A 181 31.18 17.84 -21.01
C THR A 181 31.58 17.60 -19.56
N ASP A 182 30.65 17.08 -18.75
CA ASP A 182 30.90 16.76 -17.34
C ASP A 182 30.76 15.26 -17.07
N ALA A 183 29.56 14.69 -17.16
CA ALA A 183 29.35 13.27 -16.85
C ALA A 183 28.16 12.63 -17.60
N GLU A 184 28.27 11.33 -17.92
CA GLU A 184 27.16 10.46 -18.30
C GLU A 184 27.14 9.17 -17.46
N PHE A 185 26.00 8.83 -16.85
CA PHE A 185 25.87 7.60 -16.08
C PHE A 185 24.42 7.10 -15.95
N LEU A 186 24.27 5.79 -15.77
CA LEU A 186 23.03 5.11 -15.47
C LEU A 186 22.85 4.99 -13.95
N ILE A 187 21.63 5.16 -13.46
CA ILE A 187 21.27 5.00 -12.05
C ILE A 187 20.28 3.85 -11.93
N GLU A 188 20.63 2.84 -11.14
CA GLU A 188 19.67 1.90 -10.56
C GLU A 188 19.32 2.41 -9.15
N PHE A 189 18.07 2.81 -8.93
CA PHE A 189 17.67 3.41 -7.65
C PHE A 189 17.59 2.41 -6.48
N GLY A 190 17.55 1.11 -6.78
CA GLY A 190 17.39 0.03 -5.81
C GLY A 190 16.76 -1.19 -6.47
N ASP A 191 16.65 -2.27 -5.69
CA ASP A 191 16.09 -3.55 -6.11
C ASP A 191 14.55 -3.51 -6.07
N LEU A 192 13.93 -3.59 -7.22
CA LEU A 192 12.48 -3.61 -7.39
C LEU A 192 11.90 -4.98 -6.99
N GLY A 193 12.64 -6.07 -7.19
CA GLY A 193 12.27 -7.42 -6.75
C GLY A 193 12.28 -7.58 -5.22
N SER A 194 13.09 -6.79 -4.52
CA SER A 194 13.07 -6.72 -3.05
C SER A 194 11.85 -5.96 -2.53
N LEU A 195 11.00 -6.65 -1.76
CA LEU A 195 9.83 -6.03 -1.13
C LEU A 195 10.21 -4.84 -0.23
N LYS A 196 11.25 -4.96 0.59
CA LYS A 196 11.64 -3.90 1.53
C LYS A 196 12.20 -2.66 0.83
N GLU A 197 12.97 -2.85 -0.25
CA GLU A 197 13.47 -1.73 -1.06
C GLU A 197 12.33 -1.10 -1.86
N ALA A 198 11.46 -1.90 -2.46
CA ALA A 198 10.26 -1.44 -3.16
C ALA A 198 9.31 -0.63 -2.24
N GLN A 199 9.12 -1.06 -0.99
CA GLN A 199 8.34 -0.33 0.04
C GLN A 199 8.98 1.00 0.41
N TRP A 200 10.31 1.09 0.38
CA TRP A 200 11.01 2.35 0.62
C TRP A 200 10.89 3.27 -0.60
N MET A 201 11.09 2.75 -1.81
CA MET A 201 11.13 3.55 -3.05
C MET A 201 9.76 4.05 -3.50
N LYS A 202 8.72 3.20 -3.50
CA LYS A 202 7.39 3.52 -4.05
C LYS A 202 6.76 4.82 -3.54
N PRO A 203 6.67 5.08 -2.21
CA PRO A 203 6.11 6.34 -1.71
C PRO A 203 7.04 7.52 -1.98
N ARG A 204 8.32 7.27 -2.26
CA ARG A 204 9.37 8.27 -2.42
C ARG A 204 9.68 8.61 -3.88
N LEU A 205 9.01 8.03 -4.89
CA LEU A 205 9.34 8.27 -6.32
C LEU A 205 9.39 9.77 -6.70
N LEU A 206 8.43 10.59 -6.26
CA LEU A 206 8.47 12.03 -6.50
C LEU A 206 9.61 12.72 -5.74
N TRP A 207 9.85 12.31 -4.49
CA TRP A 207 10.97 12.82 -3.69
C TRP A 207 12.32 12.43 -4.30
N MET A 208 12.48 11.22 -4.83
CA MET A 208 13.66 10.76 -5.56
C MET A 208 13.89 11.61 -6.81
N GLY A 209 12.82 11.97 -7.53
CA GLY A 209 12.88 12.93 -8.64
C GLY A 209 13.36 14.32 -8.19
N ALA A 210 12.86 14.80 -7.04
CA ALA A 210 13.32 16.06 -6.45
C ALA A 210 14.78 16.01 -5.98
N LEU A 211 15.22 14.89 -5.41
CA LEU A 211 16.60 14.69 -4.98
C LEU A 211 17.55 14.65 -6.19
N LEU A 212 17.13 13.96 -7.26
CA LEU A 212 17.85 13.95 -8.52
C LEU A 212 17.94 15.36 -9.13
N ALA A 213 16.87 16.14 -9.09
CA ALA A 213 16.91 17.55 -9.53
C ALA A 213 17.87 18.40 -8.68
N HIS A 214 17.89 18.20 -7.36
CA HIS A 214 18.86 18.86 -6.48
C HIS A 214 20.30 18.50 -6.86
N PHE A 215 20.60 17.21 -7.00
CA PHE A 215 21.91 16.73 -7.41
C PHE A 215 22.36 17.35 -8.74
N LEU A 216 21.53 17.24 -9.78
CA LEU A 216 21.86 17.74 -11.12
C LEU A 216 22.04 19.26 -11.14
N SER A 217 21.19 20.00 -10.41
CA SER A 217 21.29 21.46 -10.27
C SER A 217 22.60 21.89 -9.62
N MET A 218 23.01 21.20 -8.54
CA MET A 218 24.28 21.46 -7.86
C MET A 218 25.47 21.12 -8.76
N ARG A 219 25.42 19.97 -9.44
CA ARG A 219 26.51 19.49 -10.29
C ARG A 219 26.83 20.45 -11.44
N ILE A 220 25.80 20.94 -12.12
CA ILE A 220 25.97 21.90 -13.24
C ILE A 220 26.16 23.35 -12.76
N GLY A 221 26.04 23.62 -11.46
CA GLY A 221 26.11 24.98 -10.90
C GLY A 221 24.98 25.91 -11.35
N LYS A 222 23.80 25.38 -11.68
CA LYS A 222 22.65 26.14 -12.22
C LYS A 222 21.33 25.68 -11.61
N GLY A 223 20.39 26.60 -11.43
CA GLY A 223 19.02 26.31 -10.98
C GLY A 223 18.79 26.48 -9.47
N ASN A 224 19.82 26.34 -8.64
CA ASN A 224 19.72 26.49 -7.18
C ASN A 224 18.56 25.68 -6.57
N VAL A 225 18.35 24.44 -7.01
CA VAL A 225 17.31 23.56 -6.46
C VAL A 225 17.70 23.19 -5.02
N PRO A 226 16.86 23.47 -4.00
CA PRO A 226 17.17 23.10 -2.62
C PRO A 226 17.13 21.58 -2.43
N LEU A 227 17.84 21.08 -1.42
CA LEU A 227 17.71 19.69 -0.99
C LEU A 227 16.24 19.46 -0.59
N PRO A 228 15.53 18.49 -1.19
CA PRO A 228 14.15 18.23 -0.82
C PRO A 228 14.09 17.80 0.64
N VAL A 229 13.10 18.30 1.37
CA VAL A 229 12.78 17.80 2.72
C VAL A 229 12.53 16.30 2.59
N PHE A 230 13.31 15.49 3.30
CA PHE A 230 13.06 14.07 3.37
C PHE A 230 11.64 13.89 3.92
N PRO A 231 10.78 13.11 3.28
CA PRO A 231 9.39 13.00 3.73
C PRO A 231 9.40 12.46 5.18
N ASP A 232 8.80 13.18 6.14
CA ASP A 232 8.72 12.75 7.54
C ASP A 232 7.73 11.56 7.71
N ASP A 233 6.94 11.30 6.67
CA ASP A 233 6.03 10.17 6.43
C ASP A 233 6.77 8.85 6.12
N ALA A 234 8.06 8.79 6.46
CA ALA A 234 8.98 7.80 5.95
C ALA A 234 9.90 7.30 7.09
N ILE A 235 9.26 6.96 8.21
CA ILE A 235 9.87 6.49 9.46
C ILE A 235 10.71 5.22 9.22
N ASP A 236 11.86 5.22 9.89
CA ASP A 236 12.77 4.11 10.17
C ASP A 236 12.09 2.72 10.14
N PRO A 237 12.61 1.73 9.37
CA PRO A 237 12.09 0.36 9.36
C PRO A 237 12.14 -0.37 10.72
N HIS A 238 12.60 0.28 11.80
CA HIS A 238 12.69 -0.28 13.16
C HIS A 238 11.88 0.46 14.25
N SER A 239 10.99 1.41 13.91
CA SER A 239 10.25 2.18 14.92
C SER A 239 8.88 1.56 15.30
N ASP A 240 8.72 1.18 16.58
CA ASP A 240 7.49 0.65 17.19
C ASP A 240 6.61 1.72 17.90
N ASP A 241 6.79 3.02 17.61
CA ASP A 241 6.11 4.07 18.38
C ASP A 241 4.63 4.29 17.97
N THR A 242 3.77 4.44 18.98
CA THR A 242 2.30 4.44 18.91
C THR A 242 1.69 5.84 18.76
N ALA A 243 2.51 6.89 18.75
CA ALA A 243 2.05 8.28 18.69
C ALA A 243 1.54 8.71 17.30
N ASP A 244 1.95 8.02 16.22
CA ASP A 244 1.78 8.49 14.85
C ASP A 244 0.54 7.94 14.12
N LEU A 245 -0.26 7.09 14.78
CA LEU A 245 -1.46 6.46 14.23
C LEU A 245 -2.66 7.41 13.98
N LYS A 246 -2.52 8.72 14.23
CA LYS A 246 -3.66 9.67 14.18
C LYS A 246 -3.91 10.35 12.83
N GLN A 247 -2.98 10.31 11.86
CA GLN A 247 -3.08 11.14 10.65
C GLN A 247 -3.44 10.44 9.32
N LEU A 248 -3.69 9.12 9.31
CA LEU A 248 -4.05 8.36 8.08
C LEU A 248 -5.55 8.37 7.70
N HIS A 249 -6.37 9.20 8.35
CA HIS A 249 -7.83 9.17 8.17
C HIS A 249 -8.35 10.19 7.14
N LEU A 250 -8.34 9.83 5.86
CA LEU A 250 -9.22 10.45 4.85
C LEU A 250 -9.84 9.40 3.93
N VAL A 251 -10.99 8.84 4.35
CA VAL A 251 -11.89 8.07 3.48
C VAL A 251 -13.12 8.93 3.15
N PRO A 252 -13.52 9.09 1.87
CA PRO A 252 -14.74 9.80 1.50
C PRO A 252 -16.00 9.11 2.05
N SER A 253 -16.93 9.88 2.59
CA SER A 253 -18.18 9.39 3.18
C SER A 253 -19.18 8.85 2.14
N GLY A 254 -19.58 7.57 2.24
CA GLY A 254 -20.80 7.03 1.61
C GLY A 254 -20.81 5.52 1.32
N LEU A 255 -21.32 4.72 2.28
CA LEU A 255 -21.51 3.25 2.31
C LEU A 255 -20.24 2.38 2.50
N PRO A 256 -20.30 1.28 3.29
CA PRO A 256 -19.15 0.41 3.57
C PRO A 256 -18.90 -0.47 2.35
N LYS A 257 -18.19 0.05 1.34
CA LYS A 257 -18.04 -0.63 0.05
C LYS A 257 -16.69 -0.37 -0.59
N ARG A 258 -15.63 -0.81 0.06
CA ARG A 258 -14.47 -1.26 -0.69
C ARG A 258 -14.22 -2.70 -0.28
N LEU A 259 -14.80 -3.63 -1.03
CA LEU A 259 -14.18 -4.94 -1.12
C LEU A 259 -12.87 -4.75 -1.88
N PRO A 260 -11.78 -5.43 -1.48
CA PRO A 260 -10.60 -5.44 -2.30
C PRO A 260 -10.92 -6.06 -3.67
N ASP A 261 -10.18 -5.66 -4.69
CA ASP A 261 -10.36 -6.07 -6.09
C ASP A 261 -10.59 -7.57 -6.24
N TYR A 262 -9.76 -8.37 -5.58
CA TYR A 262 -9.81 -9.83 -5.63
C TYR A 262 -11.06 -10.45 -4.99
N ALA A 263 -11.71 -9.74 -4.06
CA ALA A 263 -12.84 -10.27 -3.30
C ALA A 263 -14.20 -9.96 -3.93
N TRP A 264 -14.27 -9.15 -5.00
CA TRP A 264 -15.55 -8.74 -5.58
C TRP A 264 -16.40 -9.93 -6.06
N ASP A 265 -15.77 -10.88 -6.75
CA ASP A 265 -16.47 -12.05 -7.30
C ASP A 265 -16.85 -13.08 -6.22
N ILE A 266 -16.21 -12.99 -5.05
CA ILE A 266 -16.37 -13.94 -3.95
C ILE A 266 -17.37 -13.42 -2.92
N LEU A 267 -17.30 -12.11 -2.63
CA LEU A 267 -17.98 -11.48 -1.49
C LEU A 267 -19.01 -10.42 -1.89
N SER A 268 -19.35 -10.29 -3.17
CA SER A 268 -20.43 -9.40 -3.60
C SER A 268 -21.82 -9.93 -3.25
N ALA A 269 -22.83 -9.06 -3.35
CA ALA A 269 -24.23 -9.49 -3.29
C ALA A 269 -24.57 -10.49 -4.42
N ALA A 270 -23.90 -10.39 -5.57
CA ALA A 270 -24.07 -11.36 -6.66
C ALA A 270 -23.53 -12.76 -6.29
N ALA A 271 -22.52 -12.82 -5.41
CA ALA A 271 -22.00 -14.06 -4.83
C ALA A 271 -22.87 -14.59 -3.66
N GLY A 272 -24.02 -13.96 -3.39
CA GLY A 272 -24.96 -14.39 -2.35
C GLY A 272 -24.70 -13.78 -0.96
N ILE A 273 -23.71 -12.88 -0.82
CA ILE A 273 -23.47 -12.24 0.48
C ILE A 273 -24.66 -11.35 0.87
N PRO A 274 -25.24 -11.53 2.07
CA PRO A 274 -26.46 -10.83 2.49
C PRO A 274 -26.15 -9.42 2.99
N TRP A 275 -25.57 -8.56 2.15
CA TRP A 275 -25.19 -7.18 2.51
C TRP A 275 -26.34 -6.33 3.04
N ALA A 276 -27.60 -6.68 2.76
CA ALA A 276 -28.78 -6.05 3.36
C ALA A 276 -28.90 -6.28 4.88
N LYS A 277 -28.24 -7.32 5.41
CA LYS A 277 -28.18 -7.65 6.84
C LYS A 277 -26.94 -7.05 7.54
N ALA A 278 -26.07 -6.36 6.82
CA ALA A 278 -24.83 -5.82 7.33
C ALA A 278 -25.04 -4.49 8.08
N GLY A 279 -24.50 -4.37 9.28
CA GLY A 279 -24.30 -3.14 10.02
C GLY A 279 -22.81 -2.82 10.11
N ALA A 280 -22.40 -1.62 9.65
CA ALA A 280 -21.02 -1.16 9.77
C ALA A 280 -20.67 -0.85 11.23
N MET A 281 -19.43 -1.14 11.62
CA MET A 281 -18.93 -0.96 12.98
C MET A 281 -17.65 -0.10 12.98
N PRO A 282 -17.74 1.20 12.64
CA PRO A 282 -16.56 2.08 12.49
C PRO A 282 -15.74 2.24 13.78
N GLN A 283 -16.30 1.92 14.95
CA GLN A 283 -15.54 1.90 16.20
C GLN A 283 -14.39 0.88 16.20
N PHE A 284 -14.44 -0.15 15.34
CA PHE A 284 -13.36 -1.12 15.18
C PHE A 284 -12.21 -0.60 14.32
N ASP A 285 -12.37 0.53 13.61
CA ASP A 285 -11.30 1.14 12.79
C ASP A 285 -10.09 1.58 13.63
N SER A 286 -10.24 1.65 14.95
CA SER A 286 -9.16 2.01 15.89
C SER A 286 -8.15 0.89 16.13
N TYR A 287 -8.39 -0.32 15.62
CA TYR A 287 -7.45 -1.44 15.75
C TYR A 287 -6.26 -1.29 14.80
N LYS A 288 -5.04 -1.46 15.29
CA LYS A 288 -3.85 -1.58 14.43
C LYS A 288 -4.01 -2.80 13.52
N GLY A 289 -3.75 -2.66 12.23
CA GLY A 289 -3.87 -3.72 11.25
C GLY A 289 -5.24 -3.85 10.62
N ILE A 290 -6.23 -3.01 10.91
CA ILE A 290 -7.55 -3.08 10.26
C ILE A 290 -7.67 -2.06 9.12
N MET A 291 -8.26 -2.45 8.00
CA MET A 291 -8.64 -1.48 6.97
C MET A 291 -9.88 -0.72 7.43
N ALA A 292 -9.75 0.60 7.54
CA ALA A 292 -10.83 1.47 8.01
C ALA A 292 -12.12 1.30 7.19
N GLY A 293 -13.26 1.23 7.87
CA GLY A 293 -14.58 1.07 7.29
C GLY A 293 -14.89 -0.34 6.78
N SER A 294 -14.00 -1.32 6.99
CA SER A 294 -14.20 -2.71 6.55
C SER A 294 -15.04 -3.54 7.52
N PHE A 295 -15.04 -3.21 8.82
CA PHE A 295 -15.69 -4.04 9.83
C PHE A 295 -17.22 -3.94 9.76
N CYS A 296 -17.88 -5.07 9.54
CA CYS A 296 -19.33 -5.21 9.49
C CYS A 296 -19.80 -6.41 10.32
N LEU A 297 -20.94 -6.26 10.99
CA LEU A 297 -21.69 -7.38 11.56
C LEU A 297 -22.91 -7.70 10.71
N PHE A 298 -23.14 -8.97 10.47
CA PHE A 298 -24.32 -9.50 9.78
C PHE A 298 -25.19 -10.20 10.80
N HIS A 299 -26.37 -9.68 11.06
CA HIS A 299 -27.28 -10.24 12.06
C HIS A 299 -28.43 -11.03 11.41
N ASN A 300 -29.19 -11.75 12.25
CA ASN A 300 -30.38 -12.51 11.83
C ASN A 300 -30.06 -13.51 10.71
N LEU A 301 -28.93 -14.20 10.84
CA LEU A 301 -28.60 -15.33 9.98
C LEU A 301 -29.48 -16.51 10.37
N LEU A 302 -30.12 -17.13 9.38
CA LEU A 302 -31.09 -18.21 9.56
C LEU A 302 -30.56 -19.50 8.96
N LYS A 303 -31.01 -20.65 9.48
CA LYS A 303 -30.64 -21.98 8.94
C LYS A 303 -29.11 -22.20 8.86
N MET A 304 -28.38 -21.63 9.81
CA MET A 304 -26.94 -21.87 9.92
C MET A 304 -26.69 -23.31 10.41
N PRO A 305 -25.58 -23.96 10.00
CA PRO A 305 -25.21 -25.31 10.42
C PRO A 305 -25.14 -25.53 11.93
N LEU A 306 -24.91 -24.46 12.70
CA LEU A 306 -24.88 -24.48 14.16
C LEU A 306 -26.00 -23.60 14.71
N PRO A 307 -26.78 -24.08 15.71
CA PRO A 307 -27.89 -23.33 16.28
C PRO A 307 -27.45 -22.06 17.03
N GLY A 308 -26.20 -22.01 17.51
CA GLY A 308 -25.62 -20.85 18.16
C GLY A 308 -25.19 -19.73 17.20
N VAL A 309 -25.14 -20.00 15.88
CA VAL A 309 -24.67 -19.03 14.90
C VAL A 309 -25.84 -18.29 14.28
N SER A 310 -25.99 -17.02 14.67
CA SER A 310 -26.97 -16.08 14.09
C SER A 310 -26.32 -14.77 13.63
N THR A 311 -25.02 -14.62 13.85
CA THR A 311 -24.24 -13.43 13.51
C THR A 311 -22.93 -13.84 12.83
N ALA A 312 -22.47 -13.05 11.85
CA ALA A 312 -21.12 -13.14 11.30
C ALA A 312 -20.44 -11.78 11.32
N ALA A 313 -19.14 -11.75 11.60
CA ALA A 313 -18.31 -10.57 11.46
C ALA A 313 -17.50 -10.64 10.17
N ILE A 314 -17.46 -9.56 9.40
CA ILE A 314 -16.57 -9.42 8.25
C ILE A 314 -15.68 -8.22 8.50
N TYR A 315 -14.39 -8.36 8.24
CA TYR A 315 -13.43 -7.27 8.27
C TYR A 315 -12.24 -7.57 7.37
N GLU A 316 -11.49 -6.54 7.03
CA GLU A 316 -10.27 -6.63 6.23
C GLU A 316 -9.10 -6.16 7.10
N CYS A 317 -8.03 -6.94 7.16
CA CYS A 317 -6.91 -6.63 8.04
C CYS A 317 -5.55 -7.09 7.49
N LYS A 318 -4.48 -6.78 8.23
CA LYS A 318 -3.13 -7.25 8.00
C LYS A 318 -3.05 -8.76 8.19
N PHE A 319 -1.91 -9.35 7.88
CA PHE A 319 -1.67 -10.77 8.11
C PHE A 319 -0.24 -10.98 8.59
N ALA A 320 0.04 -10.70 9.86
CA ALA A 320 1.31 -11.08 10.46
C ALA A 320 1.32 -12.58 10.75
N ILE A 321 2.51 -13.18 10.65
CA ILE A 321 2.69 -14.61 10.81
C ILE A 321 2.91 -14.92 12.29
N ASP A 322 2.01 -15.72 12.84
CA ASP A 322 2.10 -16.26 14.19
C ASP A 322 2.74 -17.66 14.13
N SER A 323 3.79 -17.87 14.94
CA SER A 323 4.51 -19.14 15.01
C SER A 323 4.22 -19.96 16.28
N ASP A 324 3.23 -19.57 17.07
CA ASP A 324 2.98 -20.15 18.38
C ASP A 324 2.60 -21.63 18.31
N GLY A 325 3.01 -22.36 19.34
CA GLY A 325 2.82 -23.80 19.46
C GLY A 325 3.68 -24.65 18.52
N SER A 326 4.48 -24.05 17.63
CA SER A 326 5.45 -24.78 16.81
C SER A 326 6.79 -24.98 17.54
N SER A 327 7.54 -26.05 17.25
CA SER A 327 8.79 -26.40 17.96
C SER A 327 10.07 -25.75 17.40
N ASN A 328 9.97 -25.04 16.28
CA ASN A 328 11.12 -24.71 15.41
C ASN A 328 10.78 -23.59 14.41
N ALA A 329 9.95 -22.66 14.82
CA ALA A 329 9.85 -21.33 14.24
C ALA A 329 9.92 -20.31 15.39
N SER A 330 10.44 -19.13 15.10
CA SER A 330 10.49 -18.03 16.06
C SER A 330 10.18 -16.75 15.30
N ASP A 331 8.96 -16.26 15.48
CA ASP A 331 8.74 -14.82 15.43
C ASP A 331 9.26 -14.18 16.75
N PRO A 332 9.35 -12.84 16.84
CA PRO A 332 9.88 -12.16 18.03
C PRO A 332 9.10 -12.43 19.33
N ASP A 333 7.81 -12.76 19.23
CA ASP A 333 6.89 -12.95 20.34
C ASP A 333 6.53 -14.43 20.57
N HIS A 334 7.25 -15.33 19.90
CA HIS A 334 6.96 -16.76 19.88
C HIS A 334 6.77 -17.37 21.29
N GLN A 335 5.66 -18.07 21.44
CA GLN A 335 5.35 -18.92 22.57
C GLN A 335 5.26 -20.37 22.14
N GLY A 336 5.81 -21.28 22.95
CA GLY A 336 5.66 -22.72 22.72
C GLY A 336 4.22 -23.24 22.86
N LYS A 337 3.23 -22.38 23.06
CA LYS A 337 1.85 -22.70 23.43
C LYS A 337 0.87 -21.66 22.91
N THR A 338 -0.10 -22.10 22.11
CA THR A 338 -1.29 -21.30 21.74
C THR A 338 -2.30 -21.18 22.88
N SER A 339 -3.20 -20.20 22.88
CA SER A 339 -4.22 -20.07 23.95
C SER A 339 -5.25 -21.22 23.97
N LEU A 340 -5.71 -21.66 22.80
CA LEU A 340 -6.60 -22.79 22.58
C LEU A 340 -5.80 -24.09 22.57
N ARG A 341 -6.43 -25.18 23.01
CA ARG A 341 -5.86 -26.53 23.04
C ARG A 341 -6.74 -27.50 22.27
N HIS A 342 -6.11 -28.51 21.69
CA HIS A 342 -6.78 -29.72 21.23
C HIS A 342 -7.44 -30.46 22.40
N ALA A 343 -8.33 -31.42 22.09
CA ALA A 343 -9.06 -32.19 23.10
C ALA A 343 -8.13 -32.94 24.07
N ASP A 344 -6.98 -33.38 23.58
CA ASP A 344 -5.91 -34.04 24.35
C ASP A 344 -5.03 -33.07 25.17
N ASN A 345 -5.40 -31.79 25.20
CA ASN A 345 -4.70 -30.70 25.87
C ASN A 345 -3.35 -30.30 25.24
N SER A 346 -3.00 -30.82 24.07
CA SER A 346 -1.87 -30.32 23.28
C SER A 346 -2.18 -28.94 22.69
N SER A 347 -1.14 -28.13 22.46
CA SER A 347 -1.24 -26.86 21.74
C SER A 347 -1.61 -27.11 20.28
N LEU A 348 -2.33 -26.18 19.69
CA LEU A 348 -2.34 -26.09 18.22
C LEU A 348 -0.92 -25.71 17.75
N ASP A 349 -0.49 -26.28 16.64
CA ASP A 349 0.83 -26.08 16.04
C ASP A 349 0.70 -25.20 14.80
N ALA A 350 1.30 -24.00 14.81
CA ALA A 350 1.18 -23.04 13.70
C ALA A 350 1.53 -23.58 12.31
N ARG A 351 2.35 -24.65 12.20
CA ARG A 351 2.69 -25.27 10.90
C ARG A 351 1.66 -26.29 10.44
N LYS A 352 0.82 -26.81 11.34
CA LYS A 352 -0.13 -27.91 11.06
C LYS A 352 -1.58 -27.45 11.11
N ASP A 353 -1.88 -26.53 12.03
CA ASP A 353 -3.22 -26.07 12.33
C ASP A 353 -3.43 -24.66 11.77
N SER A 354 -4.50 -24.47 11.00
CA SER A 354 -4.89 -23.16 10.48
C SER A 354 -5.67 -22.39 11.56
N PHE A 355 -5.04 -21.38 12.14
CA PHE A 355 -5.65 -20.52 13.13
C PHE A 355 -5.38 -19.03 12.91
N GLY A 356 -6.27 -18.21 13.48
CA GLY A 356 -6.10 -16.77 13.63
C GLY A 356 -5.96 -16.39 15.10
N VAL A 357 -5.49 -15.18 15.33
CA VAL A 357 -5.29 -14.61 16.67
C VAL A 357 -6.36 -13.55 16.95
N ILE A 358 -7.00 -13.64 18.11
CA ILE A 358 -7.98 -12.66 18.56
C ILE A 358 -7.34 -11.70 19.57
N PRO A 359 -7.61 -10.39 19.52
CA PRO A 359 -7.02 -9.45 20.48
C PRO A 359 -7.50 -9.75 21.90
N LEU A 360 -6.65 -9.46 22.89
CA LEU A 360 -7.05 -9.43 24.29
C LEU A 360 -8.16 -8.39 24.54
N ASP A 361 -9.19 -8.79 25.27
CA ASP A 361 -10.20 -7.85 25.78
C ASP A 361 -9.61 -7.03 26.93
N ALA A 362 -10.20 -5.87 27.25
CA ALA A 362 -9.66 -4.94 28.24
C ALA A 362 -9.37 -5.58 29.61
N GLY A 363 -10.23 -6.51 30.03
CA GLY A 363 -10.05 -7.26 31.27
C GLY A 363 -8.93 -8.30 31.19
N GLU A 364 -8.71 -8.91 30.04
CA GLU A 364 -7.62 -9.87 29.79
C GLU A 364 -6.28 -9.12 29.71
N ALA A 365 -6.21 -8.05 28.92
CA ALA A 365 -5.04 -7.20 28.78
C ALA A 365 -4.51 -6.71 30.14
N ARG A 366 -5.41 -6.25 31.01
CA ARG A 366 -5.06 -5.80 32.37
C ARG A 366 -4.42 -6.91 33.21
N ARG A 367 -4.88 -8.16 33.07
CA ARG A 367 -4.30 -9.30 33.81
C ARG A 367 -2.89 -9.64 33.32
N GLU A 368 -2.64 -9.42 32.04
CA GLU A 368 -1.31 -9.59 31.42
C GLU A 368 -0.39 -8.36 31.61
N GLY A 369 -0.81 -7.34 32.40
CA GLY A 369 -0.05 -6.12 32.58
C GLY A 369 0.00 -5.21 31.34
N LEU A 370 -0.82 -5.47 30.35
CA LEU A 370 -0.96 -4.69 29.12
C LEU A 370 -2.10 -3.67 29.23
N MET A 371 -2.06 -2.66 28.37
CA MET A 371 -3.10 -1.62 28.31
C MET A 371 -3.84 -1.65 26.97
N LYS A 372 -5.16 -1.81 27.05
CA LYS A 372 -6.04 -1.54 25.91
C LYS A 372 -6.29 -0.03 25.80
N LEU A 373 -6.14 0.53 24.60
CA LEU A 373 -6.29 1.96 24.39
C LEU A 373 -7.74 2.39 24.60
N PRO A 374 -7.99 3.57 25.20
CA PRO A 374 -9.34 4.09 25.36
C PRO A 374 -10.07 4.21 24.03
N GLY A 375 -11.31 3.71 23.98
CA GLY A 375 -12.16 3.78 22.79
C GLY A 375 -12.04 2.59 21.83
N ILE A 376 -11.07 1.69 22.02
CA ILE A 376 -10.99 0.44 21.26
C ILE A 376 -11.99 -0.58 21.85
N PRO A 377 -12.99 -1.06 21.08
CA PRO A 377 -13.98 -2.00 21.57
C PRO A 377 -13.40 -3.39 21.83
N ASP A 378 -14.03 -4.16 22.71
CA ASP A 378 -13.73 -5.57 22.92
C ASP A 378 -14.39 -6.44 21.85
N PHE A 379 -13.64 -7.43 21.34
CA PHE A 379 -14.19 -8.41 20.39
C PHE A 379 -15.24 -9.29 21.10
N GLY A 380 -15.05 -9.56 22.39
CA GLY A 380 -16.07 -10.19 23.24
C GLY A 380 -17.37 -9.39 23.31
N GLY A 381 -17.31 -8.06 23.14
CA GLY A 381 -18.48 -7.18 23.09
C GLY A 381 -19.39 -7.40 21.88
N VAL A 382 -18.87 -8.01 20.81
CA VAL A 382 -19.64 -8.45 19.64
C VAL A 382 -19.81 -9.98 19.57
N GLY A 383 -19.42 -10.68 20.64
CA GLY A 383 -19.56 -12.12 20.80
C GLY A 383 -18.43 -12.96 20.21
N LEU A 384 -17.41 -12.35 19.60
CA LEU A 384 -16.25 -13.06 19.07
C LEU A 384 -15.34 -13.55 20.20
N ARG A 385 -14.89 -14.79 20.12
CA ARG A 385 -14.07 -15.43 21.16
C ARG A 385 -13.20 -16.56 20.62
N LEU A 386 -12.31 -17.07 21.48
CA LEU A 386 -11.53 -18.29 21.18
C LEU A 386 -12.46 -19.46 20.79
N GLY A 387 -12.01 -20.23 19.80
CA GLY A 387 -12.74 -21.35 19.21
C GLY A 387 -13.74 -20.96 18.13
N ASP A 388 -14.04 -19.67 17.92
CA ASP A 388 -14.90 -19.29 16.79
C ASP A 388 -14.19 -19.58 15.47
N ILE A 389 -14.96 -20.01 14.48
CA ILE A 389 -14.51 -20.53 13.19
C ILE A 389 -14.74 -19.43 12.18
N GLY A 390 -13.75 -19.23 11.32
CA GLY A 390 -13.82 -18.27 10.22
C GLY A 390 -13.29 -18.84 8.92
N ILE A 391 -13.43 -18.03 7.88
CA ILE A 391 -12.79 -18.22 6.59
C ILE A 391 -12.14 -16.91 6.17
N ALA A 392 -10.90 -16.98 5.74
CA ALA A 392 -10.15 -15.85 5.21
C ALA A 392 -9.93 -15.99 3.71
N PHE A 393 -9.73 -14.87 3.02
CA PHE A 393 -9.51 -14.79 1.59
C PHE A 393 -8.35 -13.86 1.27
N TRP A 394 -7.50 -14.30 0.34
CA TRP A 394 -6.45 -13.49 -0.27
C TRP A 394 -6.27 -13.91 -1.74
N GLY A 395 -6.40 -12.96 -2.66
CA GLY A 395 -6.39 -13.28 -4.09
C GLY A 395 -7.50 -14.26 -4.45
N LYS A 396 -7.13 -15.41 -5.04
CA LYS A 396 -8.06 -16.51 -5.37
C LYS A 396 -8.11 -17.61 -4.29
N GLN A 397 -7.32 -17.46 -3.23
CA GLN A 397 -7.17 -18.47 -2.18
C GLN A 397 -8.12 -18.20 -1.02
N SER A 398 -8.44 -19.26 -0.29
CA SER A 398 -9.23 -19.20 0.93
C SER A 398 -8.73 -20.20 1.96
N ALA A 399 -8.73 -19.83 3.23
CA ALA A 399 -8.36 -20.71 4.34
C ALA A 399 -9.43 -20.66 5.42
N VAL A 400 -9.97 -21.83 5.81
CA VAL A 400 -10.76 -21.92 7.04
C VAL A 400 -9.79 -21.89 8.21
N PHE A 401 -10.20 -21.23 9.28
CA PHE A 401 -9.41 -21.11 10.50
C PHE A 401 -10.29 -21.14 11.74
N VAL A 402 -9.67 -21.35 12.88
CA VAL A 402 -10.27 -21.14 14.21
C VAL A 402 -9.51 -20.04 14.93
N TYR A 403 -10.16 -19.19 15.71
CA TYR A 403 -9.43 -18.32 16.64
C TYR A 403 -8.82 -19.17 17.74
N ALA A 404 -7.51 -19.39 17.67
CA ALA A 404 -6.80 -20.27 18.59
C ALA A 404 -5.87 -19.52 19.54
N ASP A 405 -5.57 -18.25 19.27
CA ASP A 405 -4.66 -17.51 20.13
C ASP A 405 -5.14 -16.13 20.54
N LYS A 406 -4.50 -15.59 21.57
CA LYS A 406 -4.73 -14.28 22.14
C LYS A 406 -3.52 -13.39 21.88
N GLY A 407 -3.75 -12.37 21.08
CA GLY A 407 -2.73 -11.42 20.67
C GLY A 407 -2.80 -10.10 21.42
N PRO A 408 -1.92 -9.15 21.06
CA PRO A 408 -1.89 -7.82 21.67
C PRO A 408 -3.28 -7.13 21.64
N PRO A 409 -3.66 -6.38 22.70
CA PRO A 409 -5.04 -5.89 22.88
C PRO A 409 -5.50 -4.86 21.85
N ASN A 410 -4.57 -4.24 21.12
CA ASN A 410 -4.82 -3.11 20.23
C ASN A 410 -4.51 -3.42 18.75
N ALA A 411 -4.17 -4.66 18.41
CA ALA A 411 -3.85 -5.05 17.03
C ALA A 411 -4.63 -6.30 16.62
N LEU A 412 -4.88 -6.43 15.32
CA LEU A 412 -5.60 -7.53 14.70
C LEU A 412 -4.83 -8.01 13.47
N GLY A 413 -5.12 -9.24 13.01
CA GLY A 413 -4.59 -9.75 11.74
C GLY A 413 -3.29 -10.51 11.91
N GLU A 414 -3.25 -11.40 12.90
CA GLU A 414 -2.22 -12.43 13.02
C GLU A 414 -2.84 -13.79 12.69
N GLY A 415 -2.07 -14.64 12.04
CA GLY A 415 -2.49 -15.99 11.68
C GLY A 415 -1.32 -16.94 11.52
N SER A 416 -1.61 -18.22 11.74
CA SER A 416 -0.64 -19.31 11.68
C SER A 416 0.10 -19.41 10.33
N ILE A 417 1.30 -19.98 10.36
CA ILE A 417 2.08 -20.38 9.17
C ILE A 417 1.21 -21.20 8.20
N LYS A 418 0.43 -22.16 8.72
CA LYS A 418 -0.45 -23.03 7.92
C LYS A 418 -1.53 -22.23 7.18
N MET A 419 -2.09 -21.22 7.82
CA MET A 419 -3.08 -20.35 7.22
C MET A 419 -2.45 -19.48 6.12
N ALA A 420 -1.25 -18.93 6.35
CA ALA A 420 -0.49 -18.19 5.34
C ALA A 420 -0.19 -19.04 4.10
N ASP A 421 0.32 -20.27 4.30
CA ASP A 421 0.57 -21.22 3.20
C ASP A 421 -0.70 -21.48 2.37
N SER A 422 -1.84 -21.66 3.06
CA SER A 422 -3.14 -21.92 2.43
C SER A 422 -3.67 -20.71 1.66
N LEU A 423 -3.31 -19.50 2.07
CA LEU A 423 -3.63 -18.24 1.40
C LEU A 423 -2.61 -17.85 0.32
N ALA A 424 -1.53 -18.63 0.14
CA ALA A 424 -0.38 -18.26 -0.69
C ALA A 424 0.24 -16.90 -0.30
N ILE A 425 0.27 -16.63 1.00
CA ILE A 425 0.98 -15.49 1.61
C ILE A 425 2.36 -16.00 2.06
N PRO A 426 3.45 -15.22 1.88
CA PRO A 426 4.76 -15.61 2.41
C PRO A 426 4.67 -15.99 3.89
N SER A 427 4.92 -17.26 4.22
CA SER A 427 4.60 -17.84 5.53
C SER A 427 5.77 -17.87 6.51
N ASN A 428 6.89 -17.22 6.15
CA ASN A 428 8.05 -17.14 7.01
C ASN A 428 7.76 -16.22 8.22
N PRO A 429 7.83 -16.71 9.47
CA PRO A 429 7.55 -15.89 10.65
C PRO A 429 8.46 -14.68 10.83
N SER A 430 9.66 -14.70 10.27
CA SER A 430 10.62 -13.61 10.43
C SER A 430 10.43 -12.45 9.46
N ASN A 431 9.81 -12.67 8.30
CA ASN A 431 9.71 -11.65 7.24
C ASN A 431 8.52 -11.81 6.29
N GLY A 432 7.64 -12.78 6.54
CA GLY A 432 6.46 -13.04 5.75
C GLY A 432 5.25 -12.24 6.23
N GLY A 433 4.11 -12.52 5.61
CA GLY A 433 2.87 -11.85 5.93
C GLY A 433 2.77 -10.43 5.37
N PHE A 434 1.79 -9.69 5.88
CA PHE A 434 1.55 -8.28 5.63
C PHE A 434 1.42 -7.57 6.98
N ASN A 435 2.19 -6.52 7.20
CA ASN A 435 2.02 -5.63 8.35
C ASN A 435 0.93 -4.57 8.05
N ASP A 436 0.68 -3.69 9.03
CA ASP A 436 -0.31 -2.61 8.92
C ASP A 436 -0.01 -1.64 7.75
N ARG A 437 1.27 -1.31 7.55
CA ARG A 437 1.71 -0.46 6.46
C ARG A 437 1.48 -1.11 5.10
N ASP A 438 1.78 -2.40 4.97
CA ASP A 438 1.65 -3.14 3.72
C ASP A 438 0.21 -3.09 3.20
N ILE A 439 -0.79 -3.33 4.05
CA ILE A 439 -2.19 -3.32 3.65
C ILE A 439 -2.69 -1.91 3.26
N HIS A 440 -2.16 -0.87 3.92
CA HIS A 440 -2.49 0.52 3.60
C HIS A 440 -1.85 0.93 2.27
N GLU A 441 -0.61 0.54 2.00
CA GLU A 441 0.09 0.80 0.73
C GLU A 441 -0.50 0.02 -0.45
N MET A 442 -0.88 -1.25 -0.22
CA MET A 442 -1.63 -2.05 -1.21
C MET A 442 -3.05 -1.52 -1.40
N GLY A 443 -3.59 -0.78 -0.43
CA GLY A 443 -4.98 -0.38 -0.36
C GLY A 443 -5.94 -1.58 -0.26
N LYS A 444 -5.44 -2.71 0.24
CA LYS A 444 -6.14 -3.97 0.46
C LYS A 444 -5.41 -4.83 1.48
N GLY A 445 -6.16 -5.58 2.28
CA GLY A 445 -5.69 -6.57 3.24
C GLY A 445 -6.35 -7.93 3.01
N VAL A 446 -6.22 -8.82 3.99
CA VAL A 446 -6.85 -10.14 3.99
C VAL A 446 -8.28 -10.02 4.52
N MET A 447 -9.24 -10.45 3.72
CA MET A 447 -10.65 -10.47 4.10
C MET A 447 -10.92 -11.63 5.04
N HIS A 448 -11.52 -11.37 6.20
CA HIS A 448 -11.93 -12.37 7.17
C HIS A 448 -13.44 -12.38 7.32
N ILE A 449 -14.02 -13.57 7.47
CA ILE A 449 -15.42 -13.79 7.86
C ILE A 449 -15.41 -14.75 9.04
N VAL A 450 -15.93 -14.33 10.19
CA VAL A 450 -15.97 -15.15 11.41
C VAL A 450 -17.41 -15.35 11.87
N PHE A 451 -17.77 -16.59 12.19
CA PHE A 451 -19.13 -16.97 12.57
C PHE A 451 -19.28 -16.93 14.09
N VAL A 452 -19.85 -15.84 14.60
CA VAL A 452 -20.06 -15.63 16.04
C VAL A 452 -20.91 -16.75 16.62
N GLY A 453 -20.43 -17.35 17.71
CA GLY A 453 -21.13 -18.45 18.40
C GLY A 453 -20.86 -19.83 17.79
N SER A 454 -19.89 -19.96 16.89
CA SER A 454 -19.50 -21.25 16.35
C SER A 454 -18.56 -22.03 17.28
N SER A 455 -17.88 -21.36 18.22
CA SER A 455 -17.00 -22.00 19.20
C SER A 455 -17.71 -23.09 20.01
N ASP A 456 -17.14 -24.29 20.01
CA ASP A 456 -17.52 -25.41 20.88
C ASP A 456 -16.85 -25.32 22.26
N VAL A 457 -15.99 -24.32 22.48
CA VAL A 457 -15.31 -24.12 23.75
C VAL A 457 -16.29 -23.47 24.74
N PRO A 458 -16.55 -24.11 25.90
CA PRO A 458 -17.35 -23.50 26.95
C PRO A 458 -16.72 -22.19 27.45
N PRO A 459 -17.53 -21.20 27.90
CA PRO A 459 -16.99 -19.99 28.51
C PRO A 459 -15.98 -20.30 29.63
N GLY A 460 -14.78 -19.73 29.55
CA GLY A 460 -13.70 -19.93 30.53
C GLY A 460 -12.89 -21.23 30.34
N ALA A 461 -13.25 -22.07 29.37
CA ALA A 461 -12.44 -23.21 28.96
C ALA A 461 -11.51 -22.84 27.79
N ILE A 462 -10.53 -23.71 27.52
CA ILE A 462 -9.56 -23.54 26.43
C ILE A 462 -9.44 -24.77 25.52
N ARG A 463 -10.25 -25.82 25.73
CA ARG A 463 -10.15 -27.06 24.96
C ARG A 463 -11.25 -27.14 23.92
N SER A 464 -10.86 -27.19 22.65
CA SER A 464 -11.74 -27.58 21.55
C SER A 464 -11.94 -29.09 21.55
N GLN A 465 -13.16 -29.55 21.27
CA GLN A 465 -13.47 -30.95 20.99
C GLN A 465 -13.37 -31.27 19.50
N ARG A 466 -13.29 -30.24 18.64
CA ARG A 466 -13.18 -30.41 17.19
C ARG A 466 -11.74 -30.62 16.76
N SER A 467 -11.56 -31.59 15.87
CA SER A 467 -10.35 -31.78 15.06
C SER A 467 -10.22 -30.71 13.97
N ALA A 468 -9.01 -30.56 13.42
CA ALA A 468 -8.76 -29.64 12.29
C ALA A 468 -9.65 -29.95 11.07
N ALA A 469 -9.91 -31.23 10.77
CA ALA A 469 -10.77 -31.63 9.66
C ALA A 469 -12.24 -31.25 9.89
N GLU A 470 -12.73 -31.33 11.13
CA GLU A 470 -14.08 -30.87 11.48
C GLU A 470 -14.21 -29.35 11.41
N VAL A 471 -13.19 -28.61 11.87
CA VAL A 471 -13.12 -27.15 11.72
C VAL A 471 -13.20 -26.76 10.25
N GLU A 472 -12.37 -27.38 9.39
CA GLU A 472 -12.35 -27.16 7.94
C GLU A 472 -13.72 -27.41 7.30
N SER A 473 -14.31 -28.58 7.56
CA SER A 473 -15.62 -28.97 7.00
C SER A 473 -16.72 -28.01 7.45
N LEU A 474 -16.74 -27.68 8.74
CA LEU A 474 -17.77 -26.82 9.32
C LEU A 474 -17.64 -25.36 8.87
N GLY A 475 -16.43 -24.82 8.78
CA GLY A 475 -16.19 -23.47 8.26
C GLY A 475 -16.68 -23.29 6.83
N ARG A 476 -16.44 -24.29 5.96
CA ARG A 476 -16.98 -24.30 4.59
C ARG A 476 -18.50 -24.37 4.57
N ALA A 477 -19.11 -25.19 5.44
CA ALA A 477 -20.56 -25.30 5.55
C ALA A 477 -21.21 -24.00 6.06
N LEU A 478 -20.58 -23.35 7.04
CA LEU A 478 -21.00 -22.05 7.59
C LEU A 478 -20.95 -20.98 6.50
N PHE A 479 -19.84 -20.86 5.78
CA PHE A 479 -19.70 -19.90 4.67
C PHE A 479 -20.71 -20.14 3.56
N LYS A 480 -20.90 -21.39 3.13
CA LYS A 480 -21.92 -21.74 2.14
C LYS A 480 -23.33 -21.35 2.60
N SER A 481 -23.66 -21.55 3.88
CA SER A 481 -24.97 -21.18 4.43
C SER A 481 -25.13 -19.67 4.57
N PHE A 482 -24.03 -18.96 4.85
CA PHE A 482 -23.98 -17.50 4.88
C PHE A 482 -24.23 -16.87 3.50
N CYS A 483 -23.71 -17.47 2.41
CA CYS A 483 -24.02 -17.03 1.05
C CYS A 483 -25.47 -17.34 0.59
N ASN A 484 -26.24 -18.10 1.37
CA ASN A 484 -27.62 -18.48 1.06
C ASN A 484 -28.66 -17.77 1.97
N GLN A 485 -28.31 -16.59 2.48
CA GLN A 485 -29.11 -15.84 3.46
C GLN A 485 -30.13 -14.86 2.84
N SER A 486 -30.30 -14.94 1.51
CA SER A 486 -31.22 -14.13 0.70
C SER A 486 -32.68 -14.20 1.16
#